data_AF-A0A1J5PAG7-F1
#
_entry.id   AF-A0A1J5PAG7-F1
#
_cell.length_a   1.000
_cell.length_b   1.000
_cell.length_c   1.000
_cell.angle_alpha   90.00
_cell.angle_beta   90.00
_cell.angle_gamma   90.00
#
_symmetry.space_group_name_H-M   'P 1'
#
loop_
_entity.id
_entity.type
_entity.pdbx_description
1 polymer ?
#
loop_
_entity_poly.entity_id
_entity_poly.type
_entity_poly.pdbx_seq_one_letter_code
_entity_poly.pdbx_strand_id
1 'polypeptide(L)'
;MIAPLGLWNYAHGWVGLGRQFGRVEAQVFAPGYIADYVLTCIALVTPVIFWALARGVSRIPRKAQVLIWLTAPLVLYMFYHATHDQVQANWLVPLYPAFAVAAALFAQGLRDRFTFLASATGLAIGALAFALAFFPGTAVFPGHNPPNETKGWAPMIGQVRALKAKTGAAWIATDAYGLTGSLTFYLPDVPVWAMTQEQRYIFRGPIPAALCNAPGLLVTTGDPSAQTLAMFTTHGAPEGLVRRAGTIALDRYVATPVQGLHGPGAPACGAPTP
;
A
#
# COMPACT_ATOMS: atom_id res chain seq x y z
N MET A 1 10.23 -20.29 13.28
CA MET A 1 10.02 -19.02 12.52
C MET A 1 9.94 -17.77 13.42
N ILE A 2 9.51 -17.87 14.69
CA ILE A 2 9.35 -16.70 15.58
C ILE A 2 10.69 -16.19 16.15
N ALA A 3 11.62 -17.07 16.51
CA ALA A 3 12.87 -16.68 17.18
C ALA A 3 13.77 -15.72 16.36
N PRO A 4 14.00 -15.91 15.05
CA PRO A 4 14.76 -14.94 14.26
C PRO A 4 14.11 -13.55 14.19
N LEU A 5 12.77 -13.50 14.05
CA LEU A 5 12.01 -12.25 14.02
C LEU A 5 12.05 -11.52 15.37
N GLY A 6 11.93 -12.28 16.47
CA GLY A 6 12.02 -11.77 17.82
C GLY A 6 13.40 -11.19 18.12
N LEU A 7 14.47 -11.92 17.76
CA LEU A 7 15.84 -11.45 17.95
C LEU A 7 16.14 -10.20 17.13
N TRP A 8 15.70 -10.15 15.88
CA TRP A 8 15.86 -8.95 15.05
C TRP A 8 15.12 -7.75 15.63
N ASN A 9 13.86 -7.92 16.05
CA ASN A 9 13.11 -6.82 16.68
C ASN A 9 13.77 -6.36 17.98
N TYR A 10 14.22 -7.29 18.82
CA TYR A 10 14.95 -6.95 20.05
C TYR A 10 16.17 -6.08 19.76
N ALA A 11 16.97 -6.45 18.75
CA ALA A 11 18.15 -5.68 18.33
C ALA A 11 17.82 -4.32 17.70
N HIS A 12 16.58 -4.09 17.25
CA HIS A 12 16.16 -2.86 16.55
C HIS A 12 15.03 -2.14 17.29
N GLY A 13 15.03 -2.18 18.63
CA GLY A 13 14.10 -1.40 19.46
C GLY A 13 12.63 -1.75 19.26
N TRP A 14 12.33 -2.99 18.90
CA TRP A 14 10.97 -3.49 18.63
C TRP A 14 10.22 -2.74 17.52
N VAL A 15 10.95 -2.08 16.63
CA VAL A 15 10.39 -1.20 15.61
C VAL A 15 9.37 -1.90 14.71
N GLY A 16 9.60 -3.18 14.39
CA GLY A 16 8.69 -4.00 13.60
C GLY A 16 7.36 -4.23 14.33
N LEU A 17 7.41 -4.61 15.61
CA LEU A 17 6.20 -4.76 16.43
C LEU A 17 5.47 -3.43 16.60
N GLY A 18 6.18 -2.36 16.94
CA GLY A 18 5.59 -1.02 17.07
C GLY A 18 4.83 -0.63 15.80
N ARG A 19 5.38 -0.95 14.62
CA ARG A 19 4.69 -0.67 13.34
C ARG A 19 3.47 -1.54 13.09
N GLN A 20 3.46 -2.82 13.50
CA GLN A 20 2.29 -3.69 13.33
C GLN A 20 1.16 -3.27 14.27
N PHE A 21 1.48 -3.00 15.54
CA PHE A 21 0.48 -2.58 16.53
C PHE A 21 -0.02 -1.15 16.32
N GLY A 22 0.77 -0.27 15.69
CA GLY A 22 0.30 1.08 15.30
C GLY A 22 -0.87 1.07 14.31
N ARG A 23 -1.21 -0.08 13.70
CA ARG A 23 -2.41 -0.23 12.83
C ARG A 23 -3.70 -0.48 13.62
N VAL A 24 -3.59 -0.72 14.92
CA VAL A 24 -4.74 -0.93 15.83
C VAL A 24 -5.30 0.42 16.27
N GLU A 25 -4.49 1.48 16.26
CA GLU A 25 -4.93 2.80 16.69
C GLU A 25 -5.85 3.44 15.65
N ALA A 26 -7.15 3.45 15.94
CA ALA A 26 -8.15 4.09 15.11
C ALA A 26 -8.12 5.61 15.33
N GLN A 27 -7.70 6.37 14.31
CA GLN A 27 -7.66 7.84 14.40
C GLN A 27 -9.03 8.46 14.12
N VAL A 28 -9.82 7.87 13.22
CA VAL A 28 -11.17 8.32 12.83
C VAL A 28 -12.05 7.13 12.48
N PHE A 29 -13.28 7.09 12.98
CA PHE A 29 -14.27 6.09 12.57
C PHE A 29 -14.86 6.45 11.20
N ALA A 30 -14.67 5.56 10.22
CA ALA A 30 -15.08 5.69 8.83
C ALA A 30 -15.77 4.39 8.38
N PRO A 31 -17.08 4.21 8.65
CA PRO A 31 -17.78 2.94 8.43
C PRO A 31 -17.96 2.57 6.95
N GLY A 32 -17.68 3.50 6.03
CA GLY A 32 -17.73 3.23 4.58
C GLY A 32 -16.83 2.06 4.17
N TYR A 33 -15.68 1.91 4.83
CA TYR A 33 -14.74 0.82 4.54
C TYR A 33 -15.25 -0.56 4.96
N ILE A 34 -16.28 -0.66 5.82
CA ILE A 34 -16.92 -1.94 6.16
C ILE A 34 -17.61 -2.54 4.93
N ALA A 35 -18.29 -1.70 4.13
CA ALA A 35 -18.91 -2.15 2.89
C ALA A 35 -17.85 -2.63 1.89
N ASP A 36 -16.76 -1.86 1.75
CA ASP A 36 -15.63 -2.23 0.89
C ASP A 36 -14.99 -3.56 1.33
N TYR A 37 -14.83 -3.77 2.64
CA TYR A 37 -14.31 -5.01 3.21
C TYR A 37 -15.18 -6.23 2.85
N VAL A 38 -16.51 -6.10 2.97
CA VAL A 38 -17.45 -7.17 2.62
C VAL A 38 -17.42 -7.45 1.12
N LEU A 39 -17.45 -6.40 0.29
CA LEU A 39 -17.35 -6.54 -1.17
C LEU A 39 -16.03 -7.17 -1.59
N THR A 40 -14.93 -6.82 -0.93
CA THR A 40 -13.61 -7.41 -1.17
C THR A 40 -13.59 -8.89 -0.79
N CYS A 41 -14.20 -9.28 0.34
CA CYS A 41 -14.36 -10.70 0.70
C CYS A 41 -15.13 -11.48 -0.38
N ILE A 42 -16.24 -10.92 -0.89
CA ILE A 42 -17.05 -11.55 -1.94
C ILE A 42 -16.25 -11.69 -3.23
N ALA A 43 -15.56 -10.62 -3.65
CA ALA A 43 -14.76 -10.61 -4.87
C ALA A 43 -13.58 -11.60 -4.79
N LEU A 44 -12.88 -11.63 -3.65
CA LEU A 44 -11.73 -12.52 -3.42
C LEU A 44 -12.14 -14.00 -3.45
N VAL A 45 -13.21 -14.35 -2.74
CA VAL A 45 -13.70 -15.73 -2.68
C VAL A 45 -14.41 -16.13 -3.97
N THR A 46 -14.87 -15.14 -4.75
CA THR A 46 -15.81 -15.21 -5.88
C THR A 46 -17.27 -15.35 -5.43
N PRO A 47 -18.24 -14.72 -6.14
CA PRO A 47 -19.63 -14.68 -5.69
C PRO A 47 -20.29 -16.06 -5.48
N VAL A 48 -19.98 -17.05 -6.32
CA VAL A 48 -20.59 -18.39 -6.25
C VAL A 48 -20.07 -19.17 -5.04
N ILE A 49 -18.76 -19.12 -4.80
CA ILE A 49 -18.15 -19.78 -3.63
C ILE A 49 -18.56 -19.05 -2.34
N PHE A 50 -18.62 -17.72 -2.37
CA PHE A 50 -19.10 -16.93 -1.23
C PHE A 50 -20.54 -17.29 -0.86
N TRP A 51 -21.42 -17.45 -1.85
CA TRP A 51 -22.79 -17.91 -1.61
C TRP A 51 -22.84 -19.29 -0.92
N ALA A 52 -22.02 -20.25 -1.38
CA ALA A 52 -21.94 -21.57 -0.75
C ALA A 52 -21.37 -21.49 0.68
N LEU A 53 -20.35 -20.67 0.91
CA LEU A 53 -19.81 -20.40 2.23
C LEU A 53 -20.89 -19.84 3.16
N ALA A 54 -21.62 -18.81 2.74
CA ALA A 54 -22.67 -18.18 3.55
C ALA A 54 -23.80 -19.15 3.93
N ARG A 55 -24.16 -20.08 3.04
CA ARG A 55 -25.16 -21.13 3.28
C ARG A 55 -24.62 -22.30 4.11
N GLY A 56 -23.31 -22.53 4.04
CA GLY A 56 -22.63 -23.68 4.61
C GLY A 56 -22.02 -23.45 5.99
N VAL A 57 -21.71 -22.21 6.36
CA VAL A 57 -20.88 -21.91 7.53
C VAL A 57 -21.46 -22.45 8.84
N SER A 58 -22.78 -22.39 9.03
CA SER A 58 -23.46 -22.93 10.22
C SER A 58 -23.58 -24.46 10.23
N ARG A 59 -23.28 -25.11 9.10
CA ARG A 59 -23.38 -26.56 8.89
C ARG A 59 -22.01 -27.24 8.80
N ILE A 60 -20.93 -26.52 9.06
CA ILE A 60 -19.57 -27.06 8.99
C ILE A 60 -19.42 -28.16 10.06
N PRO A 61 -18.99 -29.38 9.68
CA PRO A 61 -18.74 -30.47 10.62
C PRO A 61 -17.75 -30.05 11.70
N ARG A 62 -17.94 -30.53 12.94
CA ARG A 62 -17.10 -30.17 14.09
C ARG A 62 -15.59 -30.31 13.82
N LYS A 63 -15.18 -31.35 13.07
CA LYS A 63 -13.79 -31.58 12.68
C LYS A 63 -13.22 -30.49 11.77
N ALA A 64 -14.05 -29.83 10.96
CA ALA A 64 -13.66 -28.76 10.04
C ALA A 64 -13.81 -27.35 10.64
N GLN A 65 -14.50 -27.21 11.78
CA GLN A 65 -14.65 -25.92 12.47
C GLN A 65 -13.31 -25.31 12.90
N VAL A 66 -12.27 -26.13 13.08
CA VAL A 66 -10.92 -25.64 13.37
C VAL A 66 -10.44 -24.64 12.32
N LEU A 67 -10.80 -24.81 11.04
CA LEU A 67 -10.42 -23.88 9.97
C LEU A 67 -11.10 -22.52 10.12
N ILE A 68 -12.34 -22.51 10.62
CA ILE A 68 -13.07 -21.27 10.92
C ILE A 68 -12.47 -20.60 12.15
N TRP A 69 -12.18 -21.35 13.21
CA TRP A 69 -11.59 -20.79 14.43
C TRP A 69 -10.16 -20.27 14.22
N LEU A 70 -9.38 -20.88 13.32
CA LEU A 70 -8.06 -20.40 12.95
C LEU A 70 -8.11 -19.12 12.11
N THR A 71 -9.18 -18.89 11.35
CA THR A 71 -9.33 -17.70 10.48
C THR A 71 -10.14 -16.59 11.12
N ALA A 72 -10.99 -16.90 12.11
CA ALA A 72 -11.85 -15.94 12.80
C ALA A 72 -11.09 -14.74 13.40
N PRO A 73 -9.93 -14.89 14.07
CA PRO A 73 -9.18 -13.74 14.58
C PRO A 73 -8.79 -12.76 13.48
N LEU A 74 -8.39 -13.26 12.30
CA LEU A 74 -8.04 -12.41 11.16
C LEU A 74 -9.28 -11.70 10.60
N VAL A 75 -10.40 -12.42 10.44
CA VAL A 75 -11.67 -11.84 9.97
C VAL A 75 -12.14 -10.73 10.91
N LEU A 76 -12.10 -10.96 12.23
CA LEU A 76 -12.54 -10.00 13.24
C LEU A 76 -11.61 -8.79 13.30
N TYR A 77 -10.29 -9.01 13.23
CA TYR A 77 -9.32 -7.91 13.18
C TYR A 77 -9.49 -7.08 11.90
N MET A 78 -9.68 -7.70 10.74
CA MET A 78 -9.90 -6.96 9.48
C MET A 78 -11.24 -6.22 9.48
N PHE A 79 -12.28 -6.78 10.09
CA PHE A 79 -13.54 -6.08 10.31
C PHE A 79 -13.35 -4.85 11.21
N TYR A 80 -12.61 -4.98 12.31
CA TYR A 80 -12.26 -3.84 13.16
C TYR A 80 -11.45 -2.80 12.38
N HIS A 81 -10.44 -3.22 11.61
CA HIS A 81 -9.63 -2.31 10.80
C HIS A 81 -10.47 -1.56 9.76
N ALA A 82 -11.43 -2.24 9.14
CA ALA A 82 -12.41 -1.67 8.22
C ALA A 82 -13.35 -0.65 8.87
N THR A 83 -13.31 -0.45 10.20
CA THR A 83 -14.04 0.66 10.84
C THR A 83 -13.34 2.01 10.67
N HIS A 84 -12.07 2.04 10.24
CA HIS A 84 -11.27 3.26 10.20
C HIS A 84 -10.31 3.36 9.01
N ASP A 85 -10.01 2.26 8.31
CA ASP A 85 -9.13 2.27 7.14
C ASP A 85 -9.48 1.14 6.14
N GLN A 86 -9.03 1.28 4.90
CA GLN A 86 -9.30 0.32 3.84
C GLN A 86 -8.54 -1.00 4.03
N VAL A 87 -9.27 -2.11 4.06
CA VAL A 87 -8.66 -3.45 4.01
C VAL A 87 -8.31 -3.81 2.57
N GLN A 88 -7.01 -3.95 2.30
CA GLN A 88 -6.53 -4.34 0.97
C GLN A 88 -6.80 -5.83 0.69
N ALA A 89 -7.18 -6.16 -0.54
CA ALA A 89 -7.56 -7.52 -0.94
C ALA A 89 -6.47 -8.57 -0.66
N ASN A 90 -5.20 -8.18 -0.82
CA ASN A 90 -4.06 -9.06 -0.53
C ASN A 90 -3.94 -9.44 0.96
N TRP A 91 -4.47 -8.64 1.89
CA TRP A 91 -4.46 -8.96 3.33
C TRP A 91 -5.47 -10.06 3.68
N LEU A 92 -6.46 -10.30 2.81
CA LEU A 92 -7.51 -11.29 2.99
C LEU A 92 -7.20 -12.62 2.31
N VAL A 93 -6.16 -12.69 1.48
CA VAL A 93 -5.72 -13.93 0.80
C VAL A 93 -5.56 -15.13 1.76
N PRO A 94 -5.03 -14.97 3.00
CA PRO A 94 -4.94 -16.09 3.94
C PRO A 94 -6.29 -16.71 4.35
N LEU A 95 -7.42 -16.01 4.15
CA LEU A 95 -8.76 -16.52 4.43
C LEU A 95 -9.23 -17.51 3.35
N TYR A 96 -8.72 -17.38 2.13
CA TYR A 96 -9.22 -18.10 0.96
C TYR A 96 -9.22 -19.63 1.14
N PRO A 97 -8.15 -20.29 1.64
CA PRO A 97 -8.16 -21.76 1.77
C PRO A 97 -9.25 -22.27 2.72
N ALA A 98 -9.43 -21.63 3.87
CA ALA A 98 -10.45 -22.03 4.83
C ALA A 98 -11.87 -21.82 4.27
N PHE A 99 -12.09 -20.70 3.59
CA PHE A 99 -13.37 -20.37 2.97
C PHE A 99 -13.70 -21.30 1.80
N ALA A 100 -12.72 -21.65 0.97
CA ALA A 100 -12.89 -22.59 -0.14
C ALA A 100 -13.23 -24.00 0.37
N VAL A 101 -12.54 -24.50 1.42
CA VAL A 101 -12.85 -25.81 2.02
C VAL A 101 -14.25 -25.79 2.65
N ALA A 102 -14.60 -24.76 3.40
CA ALA A 102 -15.92 -24.62 4.01
C ALA A 102 -17.04 -24.59 2.95
N ALA A 103 -16.85 -23.84 1.86
CA ALA A 103 -17.78 -23.82 0.74
C ALA A 103 -17.89 -25.20 0.05
N ALA A 104 -16.76 -25.89 -0.15
CA ALA A 104 -16.72 -27.21 -0.77
C ALA A 104 -17.44 -28.28 0.06
N LEU A 105 -17.29 -28.25 1.40
CA LEU A 105 -17.99 -29.16 2.31
C LEU A 105 -19.52 -29.00 2.23
N PHE A 106 -20.01 -27.77 2.07
CA PHE A 106 -21.42 -27.52 1.81
C PHE A 106 -21.84 -27.96 0.40
N ALA A 107 -20.95 -27.73 -0.58
CA ALA A 107 -21.22 -28.00 -1.99
C ALA A 107 -21.19 -29.48 -2.39
N GLN A 108 -20.84 -30.42 -1.49
CA GLN A 108 -20.79 -31.86 -1.81
C GLN A 108 -22.11 -32.43 -2.34
N GLY A 109 -23.24 -31.82 -1.99
CA GLY A 109 -24.57 -32.19 -2.51
C GLY A 109 -25.03 -31.38 -3.72
N LEU A 110 -24.24 -30.42 -4.20
CA LEU A 110 -24.57 -29.57 -5.33
C LEU A 110 -24.13 -30.23 -6.65
N ARG A 111 -25.00 -30.17 -7.67
CA ARG A 111 -24.80 -30.81 -8.99
C ARG A 111 -23.67 -30.16 -9.78
N ASP A 112 -23.21 -30.83 -10.84
CA ASP A 112 -22.15 -30.39 -11.78
C ASP A 112 -22.26 -28.93 -12.26
N ARG A 113 -23.51 -28.42 -12.40
CA ARG A 113 -23.76 -27.02 -12.76
C ARG A 113 -23.17 -26.02 -11.75
N PHE A 114 -23.21 -26.33 -10.46
CA PHE A 114 -22.64 -25.46 -9.42
C PHE A 114 -21.12 -25.41 -9.57
N THR A 115 -20.47 -26.57 -9.69
CA THR A 115 -19.02 -26.68 -9.89
C THR A 115 -18.60 -25.92 -11.13
N PHE A 116 -19.32 -26.10 -12.24
CA PHE A 116 -19.07 -25.35 -13.48
C PHE A 116 -19.17 -23.84 -13.26
N LEU A 117 -20.24 -23.34 -12.64
CA LEU A 117 -20.41 -21.91 -12.38
C LEU A 117 -19.34 -21.35 -11.45
N ALA A 118 -18.98 -22.08 -10.39
CA ALA A 118 -17.94 -21.67 -9.45
C ALA A 118 -16.58 -21.57 -10.16
N SER A 119 -16.20 -22.58 -10.93
CA SER A 119 -14.95 -22.57 -11.71
C SER A 119 -14.96 -21.50 -12.80
N ALA A 120 -16.04 -21.39 -13.57
CA ALA A 120 -16.14 -20.42 -14.66
C ALA A 120 -16.08 -18.98 -14.14
N THR A 121 -16.81 -18.66 -13.06
CA THR A 121 -16.77 -17.32 -12.47
C THR A 121 -15.41 -17.00 -11.84
N GLY A 122 -14.78 -17.96 -11.15
CA GLY A 122 -13.44 -17.77 -10.60
C GLY A 122 -12.37 -17.56 -11.68
N LEU A 123 -12.41 -18.36 -12.75
CA LEU A 123 -11.52 -18.19 -13.90
C LEU A 123 -11.76 -16.86 -14.61
N ALA A 124 -13.02 -16.47 -14.82
CA ALA A 124 -13.35 -15.21 -15.49
C ALA A 124 -12.88 -13.99 -14.68
N ILE A 125 -13.15 -13.95 -13.37
CA ILE A 125 -12.71 -12.85 -12.49
C ILE A 125 -11.18 -12.81 -12.42
N GLY A 126 -10.53 -13.96 -12.27
CA GLY A 126 -9.08 -14.06 -12.26
C GLY A 126 -8.46 -13.57 -13.57
N ALA A 127 -8.94 -14.08 -14.71
CA ALA A 127 -8.48 -13.67 -16.04
C ALA A 127 -8.70 -12.17 -16.27
N LEU A 128 -9.84 -11.61 -15.84
CA LEU A 128 -10.09 -10.17 -15.93
C LEU A 128 -9.11 -9.36 -15.08
N ALA A 129 -8.85 -9.77 -13.83
CA ALA A 129 -7.90 -9.10 -12.96
C ALA A 129 -6.47 -9.12 -13.54
N PHE A 130 -6.04 -10.28 -14.06
CA PHE A 130 -4.77 -10.41 -14.78
C PHE A 130 -4.74 -9.53 -16.03
N ALA A 131 -5.78 -9.56 -16.85
CA ALA A 131 -5.87 -8.74 -18.05
C ALA A 131 -5.74 -7.25 -17.71
N LEU A 132 -6.45 -6.75 -16.69
CA LEU A 132 -6.38 -5.35 -16.27
C LEU A 132 -5.00 -4.95 -15.72
N ALA A 133 -4.38 -5.83 -14.93
CA ALA A 133 -3.07 -5.59 -14.33
C ALA A 133 -1.93 -5.57 -15.36
N PHE A 134 -1.98 -6.46 -16.36
CA PHE A 134 -0.95 -6.59 -17.38
C PHE A 134 -1.30 -5.87 -18.70
N PHE A 135 -2.45 -5.19 -18.78
CA PHE A 135 -2.82 -4.42 -19.96
C PHE A 135 -1.79 -3.30 -20.21
N PRO A 136 -1.07 -3.34 -21.35
CA PRO A 136 0.01 -2.38 -21.63
C PRO A 136 -0.51 -1.03 -22.14
N GLY A 137 -1.82 -0.93 -22.45
CA GLY A 137 -2.44 0.30 -22.92
C GLY A 137 -2.67 1.34 -21.82
N THR A 138 -3.52 2.31 -22.12
CA THR A 138 -3.92 3.33 -21.15
C THR A 138 -4.68 2.73 -19.98
N ALA A 139 -4.81 3.48 -18.89
CA ALA A 139 -5.65 3.06 -17.78
C ALA A 139 -7.08 2.80 -18.27
N VAL A 140 -7.74 1.81 -17.67
CA VAL A 140 -9.16 1.52 -17.95
C VAL A 140 -10.04 2.34 -17.01
N PHE A 141 -9.60 2.50 -15.75
CA PHE A 141 -10.29 3.27 -14.72
C PHE A 141 -9.40 4.43 -14.26
N PRO A 142 -9.95 5.60 -13.94
CA PRO A 142 -9.19 6.68 -13.33
C PRO A 142 -8.80 6.36 -11.88
N GLY A 143 -7.91 7.17 -11.31
CA GLY A 143 -7.57 7.11 -9.90
C GLY A 143 -6.51 6.08 -9.52
N HIS A 144 -6.20 6.10 -8.23
CA HIS A 144 -5.30 5.16 -7.56
C HIS A 144 -6.00 3.81 -7.35
N ASN A 145 -5.60 2.79 -8.12
CA ASN A 145 -6.13 1.43 -7.99
C ASN A 145 -5.10 0.39 -8.45
N PRO A 146 -5.23 -0.88 -8.04
CA PRO A 146 -4.20 -1.89 -8.29
C PRO A 146 -3.83 -2.07 -9.77
N PRO A 147 -4.77 -2.07 -10.75
CA PRO A 147 -4.43 -2.12 -12.18
C PRO A 147 -3.58 -0.94 -12.70
N ASN A 148 -3.54 0.18 -11.98
CA ASN A 148 -2.87 1.42 -12.39
C ASN A 148 -1.50 1.62 -11.73
N GLU A 149 -1.08 0.77 -10.79
CA GLU A 149 0.17 0.95 -10.02
C GLU A 149 1.41 1.06 -10.90
N THR A 150 1.47 0.33 -12.01
CA THR A 150 2.62 0.33 -12.94
C THR A 150 2.51 1.37 -14.06
N LYS A 151 1.38 2.08 -14.16
CA LYS A 151 1.06 2.95 -15.30
C LYS A 151 1.42 4.40 -15.04
N GLY A 152 1.70 5.12 -16.13
CA GLY A 152 1.84 6.58 -16.13
C GLY A 152 3.09 7.16 -15.46
N TRP A 153 4.05 6.32 -15.07
CA TRP A 153 5.29 6.78 -14.43
C TRP A 153 6.18 7.59 -15.35
N ALA A 154 6.39 7.20 -16.61
CA ALA A 154 7.30 7.93 -17.50
C ALA A 154 6.95 9.43 -17.65
N PRO A 155 5.69 9.84 -17.91
CA PRO A 155 5.32 11.26 -17.90
C PRO A 155 5.50 11.95 -16.55
N MET A 156 5.23 11.27 -15.44
CA MET A 156 5.42 11.80 -14.08
C MET A 156 6.91 12.07 -13.81
N ILE A 157 7.77 11.13 -14.20
CA ILE A 157 9.23 11.23 -14.04
C ILE A 157 9.82 12.36 -14.89
N GLY A 158 9.30 12.56 -16.10
CA GLY A 158 9.67 13.72 -16.93
C GLY A 158 9.38 15.05 -16.22
N GLN A 159 8.20 15.19 -15.60
CA GLN A 159 7.85 16.40 -14.83
C GLN A 159 8.76 16.58 -13.60
N VAL A 160 9.02 15.51 -12.83
CA VAL A 160 9.91 15.55 -11.67
C VAL A 160 11.33 15.98 -12.08
N ARG A 161 11.88 15.43 -13.17
CA ARG A 161 13.21 15.81 -13.68
C ARG A 161 13.25 17.26 -14.15
N ALA A 162 12.21 17.73 -14.84
CA ALA A 162 12.11 19.12 -15.27
C ALA A 162 12.10 20.08 -14.07
N LEU A 163 11.31 19.77 -13.03
CA LEU A 163 11.29 20.56 -11.80
C LEU A 163 12.63 20.51 -11.07
N LYS A 164 13.24 19.33 -10.93
CA LYS A 164 14.57 19.18 -10.32
C LYS A 164 15.62 20.04 -11.04
N ALA A 165 15.62 20.06 -12.38
CA ALA A 165 16.53 20.87 -13.18
C ALA A 165 16.24 22.38 -13.01
N LYS A 166 14.97 22.77 -13.01
CA LYS A 166 14.52 24.15 -12.80
C LYS A 166 14.89 24.70 -11.42
N THR A 167 14.83 23.89 -10.38
CA THR A 167 15.06 24.31 -8.98
C THR A 167 16.49 24.06 -8.52
N GLY A 168 17.31 23.38 -9.31
CA GLY A 168 18.66 22.97 -8.91
C GLY A 168 18.68 21.93 -7.78
N ALA A 169 17.57 21.23 -7.53
CA ALA A 169 17.49 20.23 -6.47
C ALA A 169 18.51 19.09 -6.71
N ALA A 170 19.32 18.79 -5.71
CA ALA A 170 20.30 17.71 -5.75
C ALA A 170 19.67 16.34 -5.45
N TRP A 171 18.58 16.32 -4.69
CA TRP A 171 17.91 15.11 -4.21
C TRP A 171 16.40 15.30 -4.08
N ILE A 172 15.69 14.21 -3.83
CA ILE A 172 14.24 14.18 -3.67
C ILE A 172 13.88 13.69 -2.27
N ALA A 173 13.05 14.47 -1.58
CA ALA A 173 12.40 14.10 -0.34
C ALA A 173 10.98 13.59 -0.65
N THR A 174 10.48 12.59 0.08
CA THR A 174 9.09 12.13 -0.06
C THR A 174 8.45 11.86 1.29
N ASP A 175 7.12 11.89 1.36
CA ASP A 175 6.36 11.68 2.61
C ASP A 175 5.54 10.38 2.64
N ALA A 176 5.59 9.59 1.57
CA ALA A 176 4.82 8.36 1.43
C ALA A 176 5.69 7.17 1.00
N TYR A 177 5.54 6.04 1.70
CA TYR A 177 6.30 4.80 1.47
C TYR A 177 6.30 4.34 0.00
N GLY A 178 5.11 4.22 -0.60
CA GLY A 178 4.97 3.79 -1.99
C GLY A 178 5.61 4.76 -2.99
N LEU A 179 5.52 6.07 -2.70
CA LEU A 179 6.13 7.11 -3.52
C LEU A 179 7.66 7.09 -3.43
N THR A 180 8.23 6.94 -2.22
CA THR A 180 9.69 6.78 -2.05
C THR A 180 10.21 5.61 -2.88
N GLY A 181 9.55 4.44 -2.78
CA GLY A 181 9.95 3.24 -3.50
C GLY A 181 9.87 3.42 -5.01
N SER A 182 8.76 4.00 -5.49
CA SER A 182 8.55 4.23 -6.92
C SER A 182 9.54 5.23 -7.49
N LEU A 183 9.76 6.38 -6.84
CA LEU A 183 10.74 7.36 -7.32
C LEU A 183 12.17 6.82 -7.24
N THR A 184 12.52 6.05 -6.20
CA THR A 184 13.84 5.38 -6.14
C THR A 184 14.01 4.43 -7.34
N PHE A 185 12.97 3.67 -7.69
CA PHE A 185 13.02 2.71 -8.79
C PHE A 185 13.17 3.39 -10.17
N TYR A 186 12.40 4.46 -10.42
CA TYR A 186 12.40 5.14 -11.71
C TYR A 186 13.47 6.24 -11.87
N LEU A 187 14.11 6.67 -10.78
CA LEU A 187 15.21 7.65 -10.76
C LEU A 187 16.45 7.05 -10.08
N PRO A 188 17.05 5.98 -10.63
CA PRO A 188 18.20 5.33 -9.98
C PRO A 188 19.44 6.25 -9.85
N ASP A 189 19.49 7.32 -10.65
CA ASP A 189 20.53 8.35 -10.66
C ASP A 189 20.29 9.50 -9.67
N VAL A 190 19.13 9.56 -9.01
CA VAL A 190 18.77 10.63 -8.08
C VAL A 190 18.61 10.08 -6.66
N PRO A 191 19.26 10.65 -5.64
CA PRO A 191 19.01 10.26 -4.26
C PRO A 191 17.56 10.57 -3.86
N VAL A 192 16.81 9.55 -3.43
CA VAL A 192 15.43 9.65 -2.95
C VAL A 192 15.34 9.18 -1.50
N TRP A 193 14.88 10.05 -0.60
CA TRP A 193 14.79 9.79 0.84
C TRP A 193 13.39 10.07 1.39
N ALA A 194 12.93 9.20 2.28
CA ALA A 194 11.65 9.37 2.96
C ALA A 194 11.82 10.27 4.19
N MET A 195 10.95 11.29 4.31
CA MET A 195 10.85 12.18 5.47
C MET A 195 9.93 11.61 6.55
N THR A 196 9.10 10.64 6.19
CA THR A 196 8.22 9.94 7.13
C THR A 196 8.45 8.44 7.05
N GLN A 197 7.96 7.71 8.05
CA GLN A 197 8.05 6.26 8.11
C GLN A 197 9.50 5.73 8.03
N GLU A 198 10.44 6.46 8.64
CA GLU A 198 11.88 6.13 8.68
C GLU A 198 12.15 4.68 9.13
N GLN A 199 11.29 4.12 9.98
CA GLN A 199 11.34 2.73 10.43
C GLN A 199 11.36 1.72 9.28
N ARG A 200 10.83 2.06 8.10
CA ARG A 200 10.83 1.19 6.92
C ARG A 200 12.16 1.20 6.17
N TYR A 201 13.01 2.19 6.44
CA TYR A 201 14.23 2.48 5.72
C TYR A 201 15.49 2.44 6.59
N ILE A 202 15.39 1.92 7.83
CA ILE A 202 16.52 1.87 8.79
C ILE A 202 17.79 1.21 8.23
N PHE A 203 17.63 0.30 7.27
CA PHE A 203 18.75 -0.36 6.60
C PHE A 203 19.59 0.58 5.72
N ARG A 204 19.08 1.77 5.38
CA ARG A 204 19.81 2.79 4.62
C ARG A 204 20.72 3.67 5.49
N GLY A 205 20.56 3.61 6.81
CA GLY A 205 21.25 4.53 7.72
C GLY A 205 20.74 5.97 7.60
N PRO A 206 21.46 6.94 8.18
CA PRO A 206 21.09 8.35 8.16
C PRO A 206 21.26 8.97 6.76
N ILE A 207 20.58 10.09 6.52
CA ILE A 207 20.70 10.84 5.26
C ILE A 207 22.12 11.41 5.15
N PRO A 208 22.84 11.24 4.02
CA PRO A 208 24.18 11.79 3.85
C PRO A 208 24.22 13.30 4.16
N ALA A 209 25.19 13.74 4.96
CA ALA A 209 25.33 15.13 5.40
C ALA A 209 25.30 16.14 4.23
N ALA A 210 25.91 15.77 3.11
CA ALA A 210 25.95 16.58 1.90
C ALA A 210 24.54 16.90 1.34
N LEU A 211 23.57 15.99 1.52
CA LEU A 211 22.20 16.21 1.05
C LEU A 211 21.40 17.09 1.99
N CYS A 212 21.65 17.05 3.29
CA CYS A 212 20.86 17.80 4.27
C CYS A 212 20.93 19.32 4.05
N ASN A 213 22.08 19.84 3.61
CA ASN A 213 22.25 21.26 3.31
C ASN A 213 22.01 21.61 1.83
N ALA A 214 21.94 20.61 0.95
CA ALA A 214 21.72 20.81 -0.47
C ALA A 214 20.23 21.10 -0.76
N PRO A 215 19.93 21.87 -1.83
CA PRO A 215 18.56 22.02 -2.31
C PRO A 215 17.94 20.65 -2.62
N GLY A 216 16.71 20.45 -2.17
CA GLY A 216 15.92 19.25 -2.39
C GLY A 216 14.59 19.57 -3.06
N LEU A 217 13.94 18.53 -3.57
CA LEU A 217 12.57 18.60 -4.06
C LEU A 217 11.70 17.67 -3.21
N LEU A 218 10.81 18.24 -2.40
CA LEU A 218 9.85 17.48 -1.61
C LEU A 218 8.66 17.12 -2.50
N VAL A 219 8.45 15.82 -2.75
CA VAL A 219 7.33 15.30 -3.54
C VAL A 219 6.36 14.55 -2.64
N THR A 220 5.11 15.00 -2.58
CA THR A 220 4.07 14.49 -1.67
C THR A 220 2.82 14.01 -2.39
N THR A 221 2.08 13.09 -1.77
CA THR A 221 0.72 12.73 -2.21
C THR A 221 -0.27 13.76 -1.69
N GLY A 222 -0.62 14.74 -2.54
CA GLY A 222 -1.40 15.91 -2.12
C GLY A 222 -0.52 17.00 -1.52
N ASP A 223 -1.14 17.98 -0.85
CA ASP A 223 -0.43 19.12 -0.29
C ASP A 223 0.49 18.69 0.88
N PRO A 224 1.72 19.21 0.94
CA PRO A 224 2.66 18.85 1.99
C PRO A 224 2.13 19.33 3.36
N SER A 225 2.20 18.45 4.37
CA SER A 225 1.78 18.82 5.72
C SER A 225 2.72 19.88 6.33
N ALA A 226 2.18 20.73 7.21
CA ALA A 226 2.97 21.73 7.93
C ALA A 226 4.14 21.09 8.71
N GLN A 227 3.92 19.88 9.27
CA GLN A 227 4.96 19.12 9.96
C GLN A 227 6.09 18.71 9.02
N THR A 228 5.78 18.27 7.80
CA THR A 228 6.80 17.88 6.82
C THR A 228 7.58 19.10 6.32
N LEU A 229 6.90 20.22 6.08
CA LEU A 229 7.56 21.47 5.67
C LEU A 229 8.47 22.02 6.78
N ALA A 230 8.06 21.92 8.05
CA ALA A 230 8.83 22.37 9.19
C ALA A 230 10.16 21.62 9.39
N MET A 231 10.38 20.49 8.71
CA MET A 231 11.67 19.78 8.68
C MET A 231 12.75 20.55 7.92
N PHE A 232 12.35 21.49 7.05
CA PHE A 232 13.22 22.28 6.19
C PHE A 232 13.28 23.73 6.65
N THR A 233 14.42 24.39 6.47
CA THR A 233 14.61 25.81 6.81
C THR A 233 13.75 26.71 5.94
N THR A 234 13.71 26.37 4.65
CA THR A 234 13.02 27.17 3.64
C THR A 234 12.34 26.24 2.65
N HIS A 235 11.22 26.71 2.12
CA HIS A 235 10.49 26.02 1.08
C HIS A 235 9.93 27.03 0.07
N GLY A 236 9.93 26.65 -1.20
CA GLY A 236 9.40 27.45 -2.30
C GLY A 236 7.90 27.28 -2.49
N ALA A 237 7.39 27.79 -3.61
CA ALA A 237 6.00 27.58 -4.01
C ALA A 237 5.79 26.13 -4.48
N PRO A 238 4.69 25.46 -4.06
CA PRO A 238 4.35 24.13 -4.54
C PRO A 238 3.95 24.15 -6.02
N GLU A 239 4.41 23.15 -6.77
CA GLU A 239 4.02 22.91 -8.16
C GLU A 239 3.30 21.56 -8.28
N GLY A 240 2.14 21.57 -8.95
CA GLY A 240 1.32 20.37 -9.14
C GLY A 240 1.92 19.41 -10.17
N LEU A 241 1.90 18.13 -9.83
CA LEU A 241 2.35 17.03 -10.68
C LEU A 241 1.21 16.06 -10.93
N VAL A 242 1.12 15.49 -12.13
CA VAL A 242 0.07 14.52 -12.45
C VAL A 242 0.66 13.27 -13.08
N ARG A 243 0.38 12.11 -12.48
CA ARG A 243 0.67 10.80 -13.07
C ARG A 243 -0.47 10.43 -14.00
N ARG A 244 -0.19 10.34 -15.30
CA ARG A 244 -1.19 10.10 -16.36
C ARG A 244 -0.85 8.87 -17.18
N ALA A 245 -1.86 8.09 -17.53
CA ALA A 245 -1.74 7.04 -18.55
C ALA A 245 -2.61 7.40 -19.75
N GLY A 246 -1.97 7.92 -20.80
CA GLY A 246 -2.68 8.59 -21.90
C GLY A 246 -3.38 9.86 -21.41
N THR A 247 -4.66 10.00 -21.70
CA THR A 247 -5.47 11.16 -21.29
C THR A 247 -5.98 11.06 -19.84
N ILE A 248 -5.93 9.88 -19.22
CA ILE A 248 -6.49 9.62 -17.91
C ILE A 248 -5.50 10.00 -16.82
N ALA A 249 -5.94 10.85 -15.88
CA ALA A 249 -5.21 11.14 -14.66
C ALA A 249 -5.40 10.01 -13.64
N LEU A 250 -4.29 9.49 -13.14
CA LEU A 250 -4.27 8.41 -12.15
C LEU A 250 -4.11 8.98 -10.75
N ASP A 251 -3.10 9.83 -10.56
CA ASP A 251 -2.79 10.44 -9.27
C ASP A 251 -2.29 11.87 -9.45
N ARG A 252 -2.46 12.66 -8.38
CA ARG A 252 -1.94 14.03 -8.26
C ARG A 252 -0.94 14.08 -7.12
N TYR A 253 0.16 14.76 -7.38
CA TYR A 253 1.23 14.98 -6.42
C TYR A 253 1.55 16.47 -6.37
N VAL A 254 2.27 16.87 -5.35
CA VAL A 254 2.82 18.22 -5.24
C VAL A 254 4.32 18.11 -5.10
N ALA A 255 5.04 18.99 -5.78
CA ALA A 255 6.48 19.12 -5.68
C ALA A 255 6.82 20.52 -5.16
N THR A 256 7.52 20.56 -4.03
CA THR A 256 7.89 21.80 -3.34
C THR A 256 9.41 21.88 -3.25
N PRO A 257 10.06 22.94 -3.77
CA PRO A 257 11.48 23.16 -3.54
C PRO A 257 11.72 23.33 -2.04
N VAL A 258 12.74 22.68 -1.49
CA VAL A 258 13.06 22.73 -0.05
C VAL A 258 14.56 22.82 0.16
N GLN A 259 14.99 23.41 1.29
CA GLN A 259 16.41 23.47 1.64
C GLN A 259 16.62 23.45 3.16
N GLY A 260 17.74 22.85 3.56
CA GLY A 260 18.22 22.84 4.95
C GLY A 260 17.40 21.94 5.85
N LEU A 261 17.58 20.64 5.69
CA LEU A 261 16.96 19.60 6.50
C LEU A 261 17.58 19.59 7.91
N HIS A 262 16.87 20.13 8.90
CA HIS A 262 17.31 20.15 10.30
C HIS A 262 16.17 20.38 11.32
N GLY A 263 14.93 20.52 10.86
CA GLY A 263 13.80 20.83 11.71
C GLY A 263 13.36 19.69 12.62
N PRO A 264 12.46 19.96 13.58
CA PRO A 264 11.95 18.95 14.51
C PRO A 264 11.25 17.81 13.75
N GLY A 265 11.64 16.56 14.05
CA GLY A 265 11.12 15.37 13.38
C GLY A 265 11.76 15.06 12.02
N ALA A 266 12.75 15.83 11.58
CA ALA A 266 13.56 15.49 10.41
C ALA A 266 14.36 14.19 10.66
N PRO A 267 14.51 13.31 9.65
CA PRO A 267 15.41 12.17 9.76
C PRO A 267 16.84 12.62 10.03
N ALA A 268 17.58 11.81 10.78
CA ALA A 268 18.95 12.14 11.16
C ALA A 268 19.85 12.32 9.94
N CYS A 269 20.61 13.42 9.95
CA CYS A 269 21.72 13.63 9.03
C CYS A 269 22.94 12.86 9.53
N GLY A 270 23.63 12.17 8.62
CA GLY A 270 24.88 11.50 8.91
C GLY A 270 25.97 12.50 9.29
N ALA A 271 27.05 12.00 9.88
CA ALA A 271 28.22 12.83 10.12
C ALA A 271 28.81 13.34 8.79
N PRO A 272 29.40 14.55 8.74
CA PRO A 272 30.17 14.99 7.59
C PRO A 272 31.26 13.96 7.29
N THR A 273 31.40 13.53 6.03
CA THR A 273 32.59 12.79 5.62
C THR A 273 33.81 13.71 5.72
N PRO A 274 34.92 13.25 6.32
CA PRO A 274 36.14 14.05 6.47
C PRO A 274 36.74 14.49 5.13
#